data_AF-A0A096M935-F1
#
_entry.id   AF-A0A096M935-F1
#
_cell.length_a   1.000
_cell.length_b   1.000
_cell.length_c   1.000
_cell.angle_alpha   90.00
_cell.angle_beta   90.00
_cell.angle_gamma   90.00
#
_symmetry.space_group_name_H-M   'P 1'
#
loop_
_entity.id
_entity.type
_entity.pdbx_description
1 polymer ?
#
loop_
_entity_poly.entity_id
_entity_poly.type
_entity_poly.pdbx_seq_one_letter_code
_entity_poly.pdbx_strand_id
1 'polypeptide(L)'
;MRRFRGDGRLVEGFPAHEHYQRLTEGRRSLGLFQHHDAVTGTARDPVVIDYGTRLFHAILNLRQVLLSSAHWLILLDKSQYHKDQSKPFLQMDEVISAQDALPQKTTLTLGDEPRSVIVLNPTEQLRTSVITLVVDSPDARVVDAASGRPMAVQVSAVWAEPSKMSSKAFQLSFTAELPPLSLTVYHVIKAPAGSASRARYVVHRHGDPPTVHSEHFQVSRLQGAEADLSLSLSNKHLQIWSSPETGLLQKLQLQSGRVRQVQVRFLWYGTRTSGDRSGAYLFLPGGEGPQAYSSSEPPLIRVTRGPIFSDITSCFPHFTHTVRLYHLDGHAGKSLEISNMVDIRSETNKELVMRLVTDVASGNRFYTDLNGFQMQQRRSLEKLPLQANFYPMTSAAFLQDASSRLSLLSAQSQAAASLRPGELELVLDRRLQQDDNRGLGQGVTDNKPTATLYHLLLEDRGGAEEVGGASVEHLSLLAHLASLSLSHPPITMVGPGDGQLRKLRPFQALHSSLPCDLHLLNLRTLEDPKEAGTPSQEVALLLHRKGFDCSSIPTPPPACSWNGLDELDLDDLFAPLQFRSLRRSGLTLLRDHDQPDSAHQAQELRPMEISAFRVEID
;
A
#
# COMPACT_ATOMS: atom_id res chain seq x y z
N MET A 1 9.49 20.22 12.96
CA MET A 1 10.51 21.25 12.65
C MET A 1 10.73 22.16 13.86
N ARG A 2 11.07 21.58 15.03
CA ARG A 2 10.96 22.27 16.32
C ARG A 2 12.24 22.95 16.79
N ARG A 3 12.01 23.98 17.60
CA ARG A 3 12.92 24.87 18.31
C ARG A 3 13.15 24.28 19.71
N PHE A 4 14.07 23.32 19.85
CA PHE A 4 14.19 22.48 21.08
C PHE A 4 14.95 23.11 22.25
N ARG A 5 15.32 24.38 22.16
CA ARG A 5 15.69 25.14 23.35
C ARG A 5 14.44 25.90 23.74
N GLY A 6 14.00 25.82 25.00
CA GLY A 6 12.86 26.59 25.53
C GLY A 6 12.99 28.12 25.41
N ASP A 7 13.97 28.62 24.66
CA ASP A 7 14.15 29.99 24.19
C ASP A 7 13.42 30.30 22.87
N GLY A 8 12.78 29.30 22.25
CA GLY A 8 12.02 29.49 21.00
C GLY A 8 12.90 29.80 19.78
N ARG A 9 14.18 29.38 19.76
CA ARG A 9 15.10 29.51 18.61
C ARG A 9 15.18 28.23 17.77
N LEU A 10 15.20 28.40 16.44
CA LEU A 10 15.43 27.28 15.51
C LEU A 10 16.74 26.59 15.85
N VAL A 11 16.74 25.26 15.78
CA VAL A 11 17.95 24.48 15.93
C VAL A 11 18.97 24.95 14.89
N GLU A 12 20.11 25.43 15.37
CA GLU A 12 21.19 25.92 14.54
C GLU A 12 21.63 24.83 13.54
N GLY A 13 21.60 25.15 12.23
CA GLY A 13 21.99 24.23 11.16
C GLY A 13 20.88 23.33 10.58
N PHE A 14 19.69 23.21 11.20
CA PHE A 14 18.58 22.47 10.59
C PHE A 14 17.79 23.35 9.61
N PRO A 15 17.58 22.95 8.34
CA PRO A 15 17.01 23.82 7.31
C PRO A 15 15.47 23.86 7.37
N ALA A 16 14.91 24.28 8.51
CA ALA A 16 13.47 24.27 8.77
C ALA A 16 12.66 25.11 7.75
N HIS A 17 13.15 26.29 7.38
CA HIS A 17 12.48 27.16 6.41
C HIS A 17 12.38 26.51 5.02
N GLU A 18 13.50 26.02 4.50
CA GLU A 18 13.55 25.31 3.21
C GLU A 18 12.65 24.06 3.21
N HIS A 19 12.67 23.28 4.30
CA HIS A 19 11.80 22.11 4.43
C HIS A 19 10.33 22.47 4.50
N TYR A 20 9.98 23.55 5.18
CA TYR A 20 8.61 24.06 5.23
C TYR A 20 8.11 24.49 3.85
N GLN A 21 8.94 25.17 3.06
CA GLN A 21 8.64 25.52 1.67
C GLN A 21 8.42 24.28 0.81
N ARG A 22 9.29 23.27 0.92
CA ARG A 22 9.16 22.00 0.18
C ARG A 22 7.89 21.23 0.54
N LEU A 23 7.54 21.19 1.83
CA LEU A 23 6.27 20.62 2.29
C LEU A 23 5.07 21.39 1.71
N THR A 24 5.18 22.72 1.63
CA THR A 24 4.13 23.58 1.04
C THR A 24 3.96 23.31 -0.44
N GLU A 25 5.07 23.22 -1.19
CA GLU A 25 5.04 22.90 -2.61
C GLU A 25 4.49 21.49 -2.86
N GLY A 26 4.91 20.51 -2.07
CA GLY A 26 4.37 19.14 -2.16
C GLY A 26 2.84 19.10 -1.96
N ARG A 27 2.31 19.87 -1.00
CA ARG A 27 0.86 20.02 -0.80
C ARG A 27 0.17 20.70 -1.98
N ARG A 28 0.78 21.73 -2.57
CA ARG A 28 0.22 22.43 -3.74
C ARG A 28 0.17 21.53 -4.96
N SER A 29 1.24 20.78 -5.25
CA SER A 29 1.27 19.82 -6.36
C SER A 29 0.24 18.72 -6.19
N LEU A 30 0.15 18.11 -5.00
CA LEU A 30 -0.88 17.08 -4.75
C LEU A 30 -2.29 17.66 -4.80
N GLY A 31 -2.51 18.85 -4.24
CA GLY A 31 -3.79 19.55 -4.27
C GLY A 31 -4.24 19.89 -5.70
N LEU A 32 -3.33 20.34 -6.56
CA LEU A 32 -3.59 20.55 -7.98
C LEU A 32 -3.94 19.23 -8.68
N PHE A 33 -3.27 18.13 -8.34
CA PHE A 33 -3.59 16.82 -8.92
C PHE A 33 -4.98 16.29 -8.53
N GLN A 34 -5.60 16.82 -7.47
CA GLN A 34 -7.00 16.51 -7.15
C GLN A 34 -8.01 17.20 -8.08
N HIS A 35 -7.54 18.01 -9.04
CA HIS A 35 -8.39 18.56 -10.09
C HIS A 35 -9.13 17.44 -10.84
N HIS A 36 -10.38 17.70 -11.22
CA HIS A 36 -11.26 16.73 -11.87
C HIS A 36 -10.88 16.38 -13.31
N ASP A 37 -9.78 16.93 -13.83
CA ASP A 37 -9.13 16.51 -15.08
C ASP A 37 -7.72 15.94 -14.86
N ALA A 38 -7.26 15.86 -13.61
CA ALA A 38 -5.93 15.37 -13.26
C ALA A 38 -6.01 13.92 -12.78
N VAL A 39 -6.46 13.71 -11.53
CA VAL A 39 -6.63 12.37 -10.93
C VAL A 39 -7.61 11.48 -11.72
N THR A 40 -8.51 12.07 -12.49
CA THR A 40 -9.48 11.37 -13.35
C THR A 40 -8.87 10.81 -14.63
N GLY A 41 -7.65 11.25 -15.01
CA GLY A 41 -7.03 10.87 -16.28
C GLY A 41 -7.73 11.46 -17.50
N THR A 42 -8.34 12.65 -17.39
CA THR A 42 -9.12 13.26 -18.47
C THR A 42 -8.54 14.57 -19.04
N ALA A 43 -7.27 14.85 -18.77
CA ALA A 43 -6.51 15.89 -19.43
C ALA A 43 -5.76 15.37 -20.67
N ARG A 44 -5.28 16.30 -21.50
CA ARG A 44 -4.44 15.96 -22.67
C ARG A 44 -3.07 15.46 -22.26
N ASP A 45 -2.41 14.66 -23.11
CA ASP A 45 -1.10 14.06 -22.80
C ASP A 45 -0.06 15.07 -22.28
N PRO A 46 0.14 16.27 -22.88
CA PRO A 46 1.10 17.23 -22.36
C PRO A 46 0.76 17.75 -20.95
N VAL A 47 -0.53 17.82 -20.63
CA VAL A 47 -1.03 18.26 -19.31
C VAL A 47 -0.90 17.14 -18.28
N VAL A 48 -1.15 15.88 -18.67
CA VAL A 48 -0.85 14.70 -17.84
C VAL A 48 0.65 14.66 -17.51
N ILE A 49 1.52 14.93 -18.47
CA ILE A 49 2.97 15.03 -18.26
C ILE A 49 3.33 16.18 -17.29
N ASP A 50 2.66 17.34 -17.37
CA ASP A 50 2.87 18.45 -16.43
C ASP A 50 2.48 18.05 -14.99
N TYR A 51 1.32 17.42 -14.81
CA TYR A 51 0.91 16.88 -13.51
C TYR A 51 1.92 15.85 -12.98
N GLY A 52 2.34 14.90 -13.82
CA GLY A 52 3.33 13.90 -13.46
C GLY A 52 4.66 14.53 -13.05
N THR A 53 5.15 15.53 -13.80
CA THR A 53 6.39 16.25 -13.51
C THR A 53 6.31 16.99 -12.17
N ARG A 54 5.19 17.65 -11.88
CA ARG A 54 4.96 18.35 -10.60
C ARG A 54 4.94 17.38 -9.42
N LEU A 55 4.26 16.25 -9.55
CA LEU A 55 4.22 15.22 -8.53
C LEU A 55 5.60 14.59 -8.32
N PHE A 56 6.33 14.32 -9.40
CA PHE A 56 7.69 13.78 -9.35
C PHE A 56 8.63 14.71 -8.58
N HIS A 57 8.66 16.00 -8.92
CA HIS A 57 9.44 17.00 -8.18
C HIS A 57 9.00 17.12 -6.71
N ALA A 58 7.69 17.06 -6.43
CA ALA A 58 7.17 17.04 -5.07
C ALA A 58 7.70 15.82 -4.29
N ILE A 59 7.65 14.62 -4.86
CA ILE A 59 8.18 13.40 -4.23
C ILE A 59 9.66 13.54 -3.91
N LEU A 60 10.48 14.03 -4.85
CA LEU A 60 11.91 14.24 -4.63
C LEU A 60 12.18 15.25 -3.49
N ASN A 61 11.45 16.38 -3.48
CA ASN A 61 11.57 17.39 -2.43
C ASN A 61 11.16 16.84 -1.05
N LEU A 62 10.06 16.10 -0.99
CA LEU A 62 9.54 15.49 0.24
C LEU A 62 10.46 14.38 0.77
N ARG A 63 11.09 13.59 -0.13
CA ARG A 63 12.13 12.61 0.26
C ARG A 63 13.31 13.29 0.94
N GLN A 64 13.74 14.46 0.47
CA GLN A 64 14.81 15.20 1.13
C GLN A 64 14.39 15.71 2.52
N VAL A 65 13.14 16.17 2.68
CA VAL A 65 12.58 16.54 4.00
C VAL A 65 12.57 15.33 4.93
N LEU A 66 12.11 14.18 4.43
CA LEU A 66 12.05 12.92 5.16
C LEU A 66 13.44 12.47 5.62
N LEU A 67 14.41 12.38 4.71
CA LEU A 67 15.78 11.94 5.00
C LEU A 67 16.47 12.84 6.03
N SER A 68 16.32 14.16 5.87
CA SER A 68 16.89 15.14 6.81
C SER A 68 16.23 15.07 8.18
N SER A 69 14.92 14.90 8.25
CA SER A 69 14.18 14.74 9.51
C SER A 69 14.53 13.42 10.19
N ALA A 70 14.58 12.32 9.44
CA ALA A 70 14.97 11.02 9.97
C ALA A 70 16.40 11.05 10.51
N HIS A 71 17.36 11.59 9.75
CA HIS A 71 18.74 11.78 10.20
C HIS A 71 18.79 12.57 11.51
N TRP A 72 18.08 13.71 11.58
CA TRP A 72 18.01 14.48 12.81
C TRP A 72 17.47 13.65 13.97
N LEU A 73 16.35 12.94 13.80
CA LEU A 73 15.66 12.22 14.88
C LEU A 73 16.50 11.06 15.44
N ILE A 74 17.18 10.29 14.59
CA ILE A 74 17.94 9.10 15.01
C ILE A 74 19.35 9.40 15.54
N LEU A 75 19.89 10.60 15.32
CA LEU A 75 21.20 10.97 15.89
C LEU A 75 21.12 11.02 17.42
N LEU A 76 22.00 10.30 18.11
CA LEU A 76 22.11 10.38 19.57
C LEU A 76 22.66 11.75 20.00
N ASP A 77 23.73 12.19 19.35
CA ASP A 77 24.35 13.50 19.55
C ASP A 77 23.92 14.44 18.43
N LYS A 78 23.02 15.36 18.76
CA LYS A 78 22.47 16.33 17.79
C LYS A 78 23.51 17.33 17.29
N SER A 79 24.62 17.54 18.00
CA SER A 79 25.70 18.43 17.55
C SER A 79 26.43 17.92 16.31
N GLN A 80 26.35 16.61 16.04
CA GLN A 80 26.94 15.96 14.86
C GLN A 80 26.06 16.06 13.61
N TYR A 81 24.90 16.70 13.73
CA TYR A 81 24.08 16.98 12.57
C TYR A 81 24.74 18.05 11.71
N HIS A 82 25.14 17.67 10.52
CA HIS A 82 25.64 18.59 9.51
C HIS A 82 24.83 18.42 8.24
N LYS A 83 24.29 19.53 7.73
CA LYS A 83 23.60 19.55 6.45
C LYS A 83 24.66 19.56 5.34
N ASP A 84 24.85 18.42 4.69
CA ASP A 84 25.62 18.32 3.46
C ASP A 84 24.69 17.79 2.35
N GLN A 85 24.33 18.68 1.41
CA GLN A 85 23.49 18.31 0.26
C GLN A 85 24.28 17.52 -0.79
N SER A 86 25.61 17.67 -0.83
CA SER A 86 26.47 16.96 -1.78
C SER A 86 26.67 15.49 -1.39
N LYS A 87 26.62 15.20 -0.08
CA LYS A 87 26.75 13.85 0.48
C LYS A 87 25.72 13.62 1.60
N PRO A 88 24.44 13.35 1.26
CA PRO A 88 23.42 13.11 2.27
C PRO A 88 23.74 11.86 3.09
N PHE A 89 23.54 11.92 4.40
CA PHE A 89 23.80 10.80 5.32
C PHE A 89 22.87 9.61 5.05
N LEU A 90 21.58 9.87 4.88
CA LEU A 90 20.60 8.86 4.49
C LEU A 90 20.25 9.00 3.02
N GLN A 91 19.98 7.87 2.38
CA GLN A 91 19.41 7.79 1.04
C GLN A 91 18.18 6.87 1.06
N MET A 92 17.27 7.05 0.10
CA MET A 92 16.19 6.09 -0.10
C MET A 92 16.78 4.77 -0.63
N ASP A 93 16.14 3.64 -0.32
CA ASP A 93 16.53 2.34 -0.86
C ASP A 93 16.07 2.10 -2.32
N GLU A 94 15.48 3.12 -2.95
CA GLU A 94 15.00 3.10 -4.32
C GLU A 94 15.19 4.45 -5.02
N VAL A 95 15.25 4.40 -6.34
CA VAL A 95 15.36 5.55 -7.23
C VAL A 95 14.14 5.59 -8.16
N ILE A 96 13.62 6.80 -8.37
CA ILE A 96 12.60 7.07 -9.40
C ILE A 96 13.31 7.96 -10.43
N SER A 97 13.47 7.47 -11.66
CA SER A 97 14.27 8.14 -12.69
C SER A 97 13.51 9.25 -13.42
N ALA A 98 12.18 9.12 -13.53
CA ALA A 98 11.30 10.05 -14.22
C ALA A 98 9.86 9.95 -13.70
N GLN A 99 9.01 10.90 -14.09
CA GLN A 99 7.60 10.94 -13.70
C GLN A 99 6.77 9.73 -14.16
N ASP A 100 7.15 9.10 -15.27
CA ASP A 100 6.51 7.94 -15.86
C ASP A 100 7.29 6.63 -15.64
N ALA A 101 8.23 6.63 -14.68
CA ALA A 101 9.04 5.47 -14.34
C ALA A 101 8.62 4.87 -13.00
N LEU A 102 8.53 3.54 -12.94
CA LEU A 102 8.33 2.82 -11.70
C LEU A 102 9.59 2.93 -10.81
N PRO A 103 9.43 2.98 -9.46
CA PRO A 103 10.56 2.95 -8.55
C PRO A 103 11.41 1.68 -8.72
N GLN A 104 12.73 1.83 -8.70
CA GLN A 104 13.68 0.72 -8.79
C GLN A 104 14.54 0.67 -7.52
N LYS A 105 14.60 -0.51 -6.88
CA LYS A 105 15.44 -0.72 -5.71
C LYS A 105 16.93 -0.59 -6.06
N THR A 106 17.68 0.08 -5.19
CA THR A 106 19.13 0.22 -5.30
C THR A 106 19.82 -0.99 -4.69
N THR A 107 20.74 -1.63 -5.43
CA THR A 107 21.53 -2.74 -4.91
C THR A 107 22.51 -2.26 -3.84
N LEU A 108 22.40 -2.80 -2.64
CA LEU A 108 23.30 -2.55 -1.53
C LEU A 108 24.51 -3.47 -1.61
N THR A 109 25.69 -2.87 -1.67
CA THR A 109 26.96 -3.59 -1.55
C THR A 109 27.21 -3.98 -0.10
N LEU A 110 27.34 -5.28 0.15
CA LEU A 110 27.60 -5.82 1.48
C LEU A 110 29.08 -6.11 1.69
N GLY A 111 29.60 -5.71 2.85
CA GLY A 111 30.95 -6.01 3.31
C GLY A 111 30.95 -6.52 4.75
N ASP A 112 32.15 -6.57 5.33
CA ASP A 112 32.34 -6.92 6.74
C ASP A 112 31.79 -5.81 7.66
N GLU A 113 31.86 -4.56 7.19
CA GLU A 113 31.25 -3.42 7.87
C GLU A 113 29.72 -3.37 7.64
N PRO A 114 28.92 -3.21 8.72
CA PRO A 114 27.47 -3.14 8.63
C PRO A 114 26.98 -1.92 7.86
N ARG A 115 25.99 -2.14 7.01
CA ARG A 115 25.15 -1.10 6.41
C ARG A 115 23.97 -0.80 7.33
N SER A 116 23.82 0.45 7.75
CA SER A 116 22.65 0.88 8.52
C SER A 116 21.41 0.98 7.62
N VAL A 117 20.31 0.38 8.04
CA VAL A 117 19.00 0.45 7.39
C VAL A 117 17.99 1.01 8.39
N ILE A 118 17.34 2.10 8.03
CA ILE A 118 16.39 2.82 8.86
C ILE A 118 15.00 2.61 8.25
N VAL A 119 14.07 2.11 9.04
CA VAL A 119 12.70 1.82 8.60
C VAL A 119 11.73 2.74 9.35
N LEU A 120 11.00 3.56 8.61
CA LEU A 120 9.92 4.40 9.13
C LEU A 120 8.60 3.61 9.11
N ASN A 121 7.93 3.55 10.25
CA ASN A 121 6.51 3.27 10.32
C ASN A 121 5.70 4.58 10.28
N PRO A 122 5.06 4.93 9.16
CA PRO A 122 4.21 6.13 9.08
C PRO A 122 2.84 5.98 9.75
N THR A 123 2.52 4.82 10.34
CA THR A 123 1.20 4.55 10.93
C THR A 123 1.24 4.57 12.46
N GLU A 124 0.10 4.87 13.05
CA GLU A 124 -0.20 4.90 14.47
C GLU A 124 -0.35 3.51 15.12
N GLN A 125 -0.07 2.45 14.37
CA GLN A 125 -0.24 1.06 14.78
C GLN A 125 1.11 0.34 14.88
N LEU A 126 1.31 -0.40 15.98
CA LEU A 126 2.34 -1.45 16.04
C LEU A 126 2.04 -2.47 14.95
N ARG A 127 3.00 -2.73 14.07
CA ARG A 127 2.83 -3.71 13.00
C ARG A 127 4.07 -4.53 12.75
N THR A 128 3.85 -5.78 12.36
CA THR A 128 4.88 -6.66 11.82
C THR A 128 4.82 -6.58 10.31
N SER A 129 5.95 -6.29 9.65
CA SER A 129 6.02 -6.10 8.20
C SER A 129 7.25 -6.79 7.62
N VAL A 130 7.15 -7.21 6.35
CA VAL A 130 8.33 -7.70 5.60
C VAL A 130 9.03 -6.51 4.96
N ILE A 131 10.29 -6.32 5.30
CA ILE A 131 11.16 -5.31 4.68
C ILE A 131 12.05 -6.02 3.68
N THR A 132 12.02 -5.56 2.42
CA THR A 132 12.79 -6.15 1.32
C THR A 132 13.80 -5.16 0.76
N LEU A 133 15.06 -5.57 0.77
CA LEU A 133 16.20 -4.86 0.21
C LEU A 133 16.73 -5.62 -1.02
N VAL A 134 17.42 -4.93 -1.92
CA VAL A 134 18.24 -5.59 -2.95
C VAL A 134 19.70 -5.51 -2.53
N VAL A 135 20.39 -6.65 -2.51
CA VAL A 135 21.78 -6.80 -2.06
C VAL A 135 22.62 -7.50 -3.13
N ASP A 136 23.93 -7.29 -3.13
CA ASP A 136 24.86 -7.90 -4.10
C ASP A 136 25.40 -9.27 -3.69
N SER A 137 25.06 -9.73 -2.48
CA SER A 137 25.47 -11.03 -1.96
C SER A 137 24.25 -11.85 -1.56
N PRO A 138 24.22 -13.16 -1.87
CA PRO A 138 23.12 -14.00 -1.43
C PRO A 138 23.24 -14.27 0.08
N ASP A 139 24.43 -14.21 0.67
CA ASP A 139 24.63 -14.45 2.10
C ASP A 139 24.70 -13.14 2.89
N ALA A 140 23.62 -12.85 3.59
CA ALA A 140 23.48 -11.64 4.39
C ALA A 140 22.81 -11.95 5.74
N ARG A 141 23.22 -11.23 6.76
CA ARG A 141 22.60 -11.23 8.09
C ARG A 141 22.00 -9.86 8.37
N VAL A 142 20.82 -9.84 8.97
CA VAL A 142 20.19 -8.64 9.50
C VAL A 142 20.09 -8.74 11.02
N VAL A 143 20.48 -7.68 11.73
CA VAL A 143 20.31 -7.58 13.19
C VAL A 143 19.59 -6.29 13.54
N ASP A 144 18.76 -6.33 14.58
CA ASP A 144 18.23 -5.12 15.22
C ASP A 144 19.38 -4.35 15.88
N ALA A 145 19.53 -3.06 15.55
CA ALA A 145 20.70 -2.30 15.98
C ALA A 145 20.71 -1.99 17.48
N ALA A 146 19.53 -1.92 18.12
CA ALA A 146 19.42 -1.57 19.54
C ALA A 146 19.64 -2.77 20.46
N SER A 147 19.03 -3.91 20.13
CA SER A 147 19.07 -5.15 20.93
C SER A 147 20.17 -6.12 20.50
N GLY A 148 20.71 -5.98 19.28
CA GLY A 148 21.60 -6.97 18.67
C GLY A 148 20.91 -8.26 18.25
N ARG A 149 19.57 -8.35 18.37
CA ARG A 149 18.80 -9.56 18.05
C ARG A 149 18.91 -9.86 16.55
N PRO A 150 19.29 -11.10 16.14
CA PRO A 150 19.27 -11.49 14.74
C PRO A 150 17.85 -11.59 14.21
N MET A 151 17.64 -11.14 12.98
CA MET A 151 16.34 -11.21 12.30
C MET A 151 16.27 -12.47 11.43
N ALA A 152 15.08 -13.06 11.36
CA ALA A 152 14.81 -14.09 10.37
C ALA A 152 14.88 -13.46 8.96
N VAL A 153 15.60 -14.11 8.05
CA VAL A 153 15.80 -13.64 6.69
C VAL A 153 15.36 -14.68 5.67
N GLN A 154 14.88 -14.20 4.52
CA GLN A 154 14.65 -14.97 3.31
C GLN A 154 15.34 -14.26 2.16
N VAL A 155 16.19 -14.98 1.44
CA VAL A 155 16.85 -14.48 0.23
C VAL A 155 16.16 -15.06 -0.99
N SER A 156 15.71 -14.19 -1.87
CA SER A 156 15.02 -14.52 -3.12
C SER A 156 15.78 -13.96 -4.32
N ALA A 157 15.48 -14.47 -5.52
CA ALA A 157 16.11 -14.06 -6.75
C ALA A 157 15.51 -12.73 -7.23
N VAL A 158 16.36 -11.83 -7.74
CA VAL A 158 15.90 -10.73 -8.57
C VAL A 158 15.73 -11.27 -9.99
N TRP A 159 14.56 -11.11 -10.58
CA TRP A 159 14.26 -11.58 -11.94
C TRP A 159 14.46 -10.47 -12.94
N ALA A 160 15.39 -10.64 -13.88
CA ALA A 160 15.63 -9.68 -14.96
C ALA A 160 14.64 -9.86 -16.12
N GLU A 161 14.25 -11.11 -16.38
CA GLU A 161 13.23 -11.52 -17.34
C GLU A 161 12.38 -12.63 -16.68
N PRO A 162 11.18 -12.96 -17.20
CA PRO A 162 10.30 -13.97 -16.59
C PRO A 162 10.99 -15.30 -16.25
N SER A 163 11.93 -15.75 -17.09
CA SER A 163 12.69 -17.01 -16.92
C SER A 163 14.18 -16.80 -16.61
N LYS A 164 14.63 -15.59 -16.26
CA LYS A 164 16.05 -15.29 -16.04
C LYS A 164 16.30 -14.57 -14.73
N MET A 165 17.03 -15.23 -13.85
CA MET A 165 17.48 -14.68 -12.59
C MET A 165 18.73 -13.79 -12.80
N SER A 166 18.85 -12.75 -11.98
CA SER A 166 20.10 -12.01 -11.82
C SER A 166 21.14 -12.87 -11.11
N SER A 167 22.38 -12.83 -11.59
CA SER A 167 23.54 -13.43 -10.91
C SER A 167 24.26 -12.47 -9.96
N LYS A 168 23.86 -11.19 -9.94
CA LYS A 168 24.57 -10.12 -9.21
C LYS A 168 23.71 -9.42 -8.16
N ALA A 169 22.42 -9.73 -8.09
CA ALA A 169 21.48 -9.04 -7.20
C ALA A 169 20.46 -10.02 -6.62
N PHE A 170 20.18 -9.87 -5.33
CA PHE A 170 19.32 -10.74 -4.56
C PHE A 170 18.35 -9.92 -3.72
N GLN A 171 17.13 -10.40 -3.54
CA GLN A 171 16.16 -9.80 -2.64
C GLN A 171 16.37 -10.36 -1.24
N LEU A 172 16.86 -9.53 -0.32
CA LEU A 172 16.95 -9.84 1.10
C LEU A 172 15.69 -9.35 1.80
N SER A 173 14.83 -10.27 2.23
CA SER A 173 13.62 -9.96 2.99
C SER A 173 13.80 -10.36 4.44
N PHE A 174 13.34 -9.54 5.37
CA PHE A 174 13.33 -9.85 6.81
C PHE A 174 12.06 -9.34 7.48
N THR A 175 11.68 -9.97 8.58
CA THR A 175 10.52 -9.58 9.37
C THR A 175 10.91 -8.50 10.37
N ALA A 176 10.24 -7.35 10.29
CA ALA A 176 10.44 -6.20 11.18
C ALA A 176 9.20 -5.97 12.04
N GLU A 177 9.39 -5.88 13.35
CA GLU A 177 8.39 -5.33 14.28
C GLU A 177 8.60 -3.82 14.36
N LEU A 178 7.59 -3.06 13.92
CA LEU A 178 7.66 -1.63 13.76
C LEU A 178 6.71 -0.93 14.74
N PRO A 179 7.24 -0.25 15.76
CA PRO A 179 6.45 0.55 16.69
C PRO A 179 5.63 1.65 15.98
N PRO A 180 4.57 2.18 16.61
CA PRO A 180 3.74 3.22 16.02
C PRO A 180 4.54 4.53 15.85
N LEU A 181 4.40 5.17 14.68
CA LEU A 181 5.06 6.43 14.32
C LEU A 181 6.56 6.47 14.69
N SER A 182 7.32 5.47 14.22
CA SER A 182 8.69 5.23 14.67
C SER A 182 9.71 5.14 13.54
N LEU A 183 10.98 5.35 13.89
CA LEU A 183 12.15 5.00 13.08
C LEU A 183 12.94 3.90 13.79
N THR A 184 12.97 2.72 13.19
CA THR A 184 13.75 1.58 13.71
C THR A 184 15.03 1.42 12.91
N VAL A 185 16.12 1.01 13.57
CA VAL A 185 17.45 0.88 12.95
C VAL A 185 17.87 -0.59 12.93
N TYR A 186 18.28 -1.07 11.76
CA TYR A 186 18.82 -2.40 11.53
C TYR A 186 20.23 -2.31 10.94
N HIS A 187 21.04 -3.34 11.14
CA HIS A 187 22.31 -3.49 10.46
C HIS A 187 22.27 -4.69 9.52
N VAL A 188 22.66 -4.47 8.26
CA VAL A 188 22.79 -5.51 7.24
C VAL A 188 24.27 -5.74 6.97
N ILE A 189 24.70 -7.00 7.09
CA ILE A 189 26.11 -7.39 7.03
C ILE A 189 26.25 -8.57 6.07
N LYS A 190 27.36 -8.64 5.33
CA LYS A 190 27.70 -9.84 4.59
C LYS A 190 27.89 -11.00 5.56
N ALA A 191 27.40 -12.18 5.20
CA ALA A 191 27.48 -13.36 6.03
C ALA A 191 28.28 -14.49 5.34
N PRO A 192 28.80 -15.47 6.12
CA PRO A 192 29.39 -16.67 5.54
C PRO A 192 28.41 -17.44 4.66
N ALA A 193 28.94 -18.20 3.70
CA ALA A 193 28.13 -19.00 2.77
C ALA A 193 27.15 -19.93 3.51
N GLY A 194 25.88 -19.91 3.13
CA GLY A 194 24.83 -20.75 3.70
C GLY A 194 24.17 -20.17 4.97
N SER A 195 24.54 -18.95 5.39
CA SER A 195 23.99 -18.33 6.61
C SER A 195 22.54 -17.84 6.45
N ALA A 196 22.07 -17.65 5.22
CA ALA A 196 20.74 -17.11 4.94
C ALA A 196 19.85 -18.13 4.23
N SER A 197 18.59 -18.21 4.64
CA SER A 197 17.61 -19.11 4.02
C SER A 197 17.32 -18.70 2.58
N ARG A 198 17.42 -19.66 1.65
CA ARG A 198 17.16 -19.47 0.22
C ARG A 198 15.73 -19.83 -0.11
N ALA A 199 15.05 -18.97 -0.86
CA ALA A 199 13.80 -19.35 -1.49
C ALA A 199 14.03 -20.46 -2.52
N ARG A 200 13.05 -21.36 -2.62
CA ARG A 200 13.01 -22.44 -3.62
C ARG A 200 12.00 -22.09 -4.70
N TYR A 201 12.32 -22.46 -5.94
CA TYR A 201 11.49 -22.14 -7.09
C TYR A 201 10.97 -23.40 -7.77
N VAL A 202 9.71 -23.34 -8.18
CA VAL A 202 9.14 -24.21 -9.20
C VAL A 202 8.82 -23.32 -10.40
N VAL A 203 9.37 -23.66 -11.56
CA VAL A 203 9.06 -22.98 -12.82
C VAL A 203 8.25 -23.94 -13.67
N HIS A 204 7.08 -23.48 -14.10
CA HIS A 204 6.11 -24.29 -14.83
C HIS A 204 5.51 -23.47 -15.99
N ARG A 205 5.31 -24.13 -17.12
CA ARG A 205 4.50 -23.65 -18.24
C ARG A 205 3.86 -24.89 -18.83
N HIS A 206 2.56 -24.83 -19.08
CA HIS A 206 1.85 -25.92 -19.75
C HIS A 206 2.46 -26.16 -21.15
N GLY A 207 2.75 -27.42 -21.48
CA GLY A 207 3.47 -27.79 -22.71
C GLY A 207 4.98 -27.86 -22.51
N ASP A 208 5.70 -26.77 -22.74
CA ASP A 208 7.18 -26.73 -22.70
C ASP A 208 7.71 -25.72 -21.66
N PRO A 209 8.12 -26.17 -20.45
CA PRO A 209 8.66 -25.29 -19.42
C PRO A 209 10.12 -24.91 -19.68
N PRO A 210 10.47 -23.61 -19.66
CA PRO A 210 11.84 -23.17 -19.93
C PRO A 210 12.83 -23.72 -18.90
N THR A 211 14.06 -23.95 -19.35
CA THR A 211 15.17 -24.29 -18.47
C THR A 211 15.68 -23.04 -17.78
N VAL A 212 15.54 -22.99 -16.46
CA VAL A 212 16.09 -21.92 -15.62
C VAL A 212 17.22 -22.48 -14.77
N HIS A 213 18.44 -21.98 -15.01
CA HIS A 213 19.63 -22.33 -14.23
C HIS A 213 19.89 -21.29 -13.15
N SER A 214 20.36 -21.74 -11.99
CA SER A 214 20.77 -20.86 -10.90
C SER A 214 21.91 -21.49 -10.11
N GLU A 215 22.90 -20.68 -9.76
CA GLU A 215 24.01 -21.08 -8.88
C GLU A 215 23.64 -20.98 -7.40
N HIS A 216 22.65 -20.15 -7.07
CA HIS A 216 22.33 -19.78 -5.68
C HIS A 216 20.99 -20.33 -5.18
N PHE A 217 20.12 -20.78 -6.09
CA PHE A 217 18.76 -21.20 -5.76
C PHE A 217 18.43 -22.57 -6.32
N GLN A 218 17.68 -23.35 -5.53
CA GLN A 218 17.09 -24.58 -6.02
C GLN A 218 15.92 -24.23 -6.95
N VAL A 219 16.01 -24.67 -8.20
CA VAL A 219 14.96 -24.54 -9.20
C VAL A 219 14.53 -25.92 -9.66
N SER A 220 13.23 -26.18 -9.59
CA SER A 220 12.60 -27.42 -10.00
C SER A 220 11.52 -27.17 -11.05
N ARG A 221 11.10 -28.24 -11.72
CA ARG A 221 9.99 -28.22 -12.68
C ARG A 221 8.98 -29.28 -12.27
N LEU A 222 7.70 -29.03 -12.53
CA LEU A 222 6.67 -30.05 -12.43
C LEU A 222 6.78 -30.97 -13.66
N GLN A 223 6.69 -32.29 -13.44
CA GLN A 223 6.78 -33.30 -14.49
C GLN A 223 5.65 -34.32 -14.36
N GLY A 224 5.23 -34.90 -15.48
CA GLY A 224 4.18 -35.94 -15.50
C GLY A 224 2.88 -35.47 -14.85
N ALA A 225 2.22 -36.35 -14.10
CA ALA A 225 0.93 -36.07 -13.47
C ALA A 225 0.95 -34.93 -12.44
N GLU A 226 2.13 -34.58 -11.88
CA GLU A 226 2.24 -33.43 -10.96
C GLU A 226 2.06 -32.08 -11.65
N ALA A 227 2.28 -32.01 -12.96
CA ALA A 227 2.08 -30.80 -13.75
C ALA A 227 0.59 -30.42 -13.87
N ASP A 228 -0.31 -31.39 -13.72
CA ASP A 228 -1.76 -31.19 -13.84
C ASP A 228 -2.44 -30.96 -12.47
N LEU A 229 -1.68 -31.04 -11.36
CA LEU A 229 -2.20 -30.82 -10.02
C LEU A 229 -2.26 -29.33 -9.68
N SER A 230 -3.30 -28.93 -8.95
CA SER A 230 -3.44 -27.55 -8.47
C SER A 230 -2.23 -27.10 -7.66
N LEU A 231 -1.72 -25.92 -7.95
CA LEU A 231 -0.62 -25.29 -7.22
C LEU A 231 -1.16 -24.78 -5.89
N SER A 232 -0.51 -25.11 -4.76
CA SER A 232 -0.97 -24.66 -3.45
C SER A 232 0.09 -23.94 -2.63
N LEU A 233 -0.32 -22.90 -1.89
CA LEU A 233 0.48 -22.26 -0.85
C LEU A 233 -0.31 -22.30 0.46
N SER A 234 0.38 -22.31 1.59
CA SER A 234 -0.24 -22.20 2.90
C SER A 234 0.66 -21.43 3.87
N ASN A 235 0.03 -20.80 4.85
CA ASN A 235 0.67 -20.28 6.06
C ASN A 235 -0.16 -20.72 7.28
N LYS A 236 0.09 -20.10 8.44
CA LYS A 236 -0.63 -20.39 9.68
C LYS A 236 -2.14 -20.09 9.62
N HIS A 237 -2.59 -19.18 8.76
CA HIS A 237 -3.93 -18.62 8.76
C HIS A 237 -4.80 -19.10 7.59
N LEU A 238 -4.20 -19.38 6.45
CA LEU A 238 -4.92 -19.69 5.22
C LEU A 238 -4.15 -20.61 4.28
N GLN A 239 -4.90 -21.30 3.44
CA GLN A 239 -4.40 -22.11 2.33
C GLN A 239 -5.06 -21.68 1.03
N ILE A 240 -4.30 -21.63 -0.05
CA ILE A 240 -4.79 -21.28 -1.39
C ILE A 240 -4.45 -22.34 -2.40
N TRP A 241 -5.28 -22.41 -3.44
CA TRP A 241 -5.06 -23.24 -4.62
C TRP A 241 -5.21 -22.40 -5.87
N SER A 242 -4.30 -22.61 -6.83
CA SER A 242 -4.26 -21.94 -8.11
C SER A 242 -4.22 -22.96 -9.24
N SER A 243 -4.71 -22.55 -10.40
CA SER A 243 -4.72 -23.35 -11.62
C SER A 243 -3.27 -23.72 -12.02
N PRO A 244 -2.99 -24.98 -12.36
CA PRO A 244 -1.68 -25.35 -12.91
C PRO A 244 -1.45 -24.75 -14.31
N GLU A 245 -2.52 -24.59 -15.09
CA GLU A 245 -2.45 -24.05 -16.46
C GLU A 245 -2.14 -22.55 -16.49
N THR A 246 -2.71 -21.78 -15.55
CA THR A 246 -2.66 -20.31 -15.57
C THR A 246 -1.95 -19.68 -14.38
N GLY A 247 -1.75 -20.43 -13.30
CA GLY A 247 -1.25 -19.94 -12.00
C GLY A 247 -2.20 -18.98 -11.28
N LEU A 248 -3.39 -18.75 -11.82
CA LEU A 248 -4.40 -17.87 -11.21
C LEU A 248 -5.12 -18.56 -10.05
N LEU A 249 -5.42 -17.78 -9.00
CA LEU A 249 -6.13 -18.24 -7.81
C LEU A 249 -7.49 -18.86 -8.18
N GLN A 250 -7.84 -19.97 -7.53
CA GLN A 250 -9.11 -20.69 -7.72
C GLN A 250 -9.91 -20.82 -6.41
N LYS A 251 -9.23 -21.02 -5.29
CA LYS A 251 -9.86 -21.34 -4.00
C LYS A 251 -9.01 -20.85 -2.84
N LEU A 252 -9.68 -20.44 -1.77
CA LEU A 252 -9.09 -20.05 -0.49
C LEU A 252 -9.77 -20.82 0.65
N GLN A 253 -8.99 -21.24 1.64
CA GLN A 253 -9.47 -21.84 2.88
C GLN A 253 -8.88 -21.11 4.09
N LEU A 254 -9.74 -20.70 5.01
CA LEU A 254 -9.34 -20.17 6.32
C LEU A 254 -8.96 -21.30 7.27
N GLN A 255 -8.17 -20.99 8.30
CA GLN A 255 -7.88 -21.91 9.40
C GLN A 255 -9.14 -22.40 10.14
N SER A 256 -10.24 -21.63 10.13
CA SER A 256 -11.55 -22.07 10.64
C SER A 256 -12.15 -23.26 9.88
N GLY A 257 -11.53 -23.66 8.76
CA GLY A 257 -12.01 -24.69 7.86
C GLY A 257 -12.92 -24.14 6.75
N ARG A 258 -13.35 -22.87 6.85
CA ARG A 258 -14.17 -22.20 5.83
C ARG A 258 -13.46 -22.19 4.49
N VAL A 259 -14.09 -22.77 3.49
CA VAL A 259 -13.64 -22.78 2.10
C VAL A 259 -14.51 -21.84 1.30
N ARG A 260 -13.89 -21.02 0.45
CA ARG A 260 -14.57 -20.27 -0.61
C ARG A 260 -13.90 -20.47 -1.96
N GLN A 261 -14.71 -20.56 -3.00
CA GLN A 261 -14.23 -20.41 -4.36
C GLN A 261 -13.92 -18.94 -4.58
N VAL A 262 -12.72 -18.66 -5.09
CA VAL A 262 -12.31 -17.31 -5.47
C VAL A 262 -11.43 -17.45 -6.70
N GLN A 263 -12.07 -17.51 -7.87
CA GLN A 263 -11.39 -17.64 -9.14
C GLN A 263 -11.01 -16.27 -9.67
N VAL A 264 -9.72 -16.01 -9.84
CA VAL A 264 -9.22 -14.83 -10.55
C VAL A 264 -9.30 -15.09 -12.05
N ARG A 265 -9.91 -14.17 -12.79
CA ARG A 265 -10.00 -14.19 -14.26
C ARG A 265 -9.61 -12.82 -14.81
N PHE A 266 -9.02 -12.81 -15.99
CA PHE A 266 -8.77 -11.60 -16.75
C PHE A 266 -9.67 -11.55 -17.98
N LEU A 267 -10.12 -10.36 -18.34
CA LEU A 267 -11.11 -10.12 -19.38
C LEU A 267 -10.76 -8.88 -20.18
N TRP A 268 -11.25 -8.84 -21.42
CA TRP A 268 -11.20 -7.68 -22.28
C TRP A 268 -12.61 -7.12 -22.50
N TYR A 269 -12.77 -5.82 -22.32
CA TYR A 269 -13.84 -5.07 -22.96
C TYR A 269 -13.30 -4.40 -24.23
N GLY A 270 -14.11 -4.40 -25.28
CA GLY A 270 -13.89 -3.55 -26.46
C GLY A 270 -14.75 -2.28 -26.39
N THR A 271 -14.64 -1.41 -27.38
CA THR A 271 -15.51 -0.24 -27.57
C THR A 271 -16.56 -0.50 -28.66
N ARG A 272 -17.63 0.31 -28.69
CA ARG A 272 -18.61 0.27 -29.79
C ARG A 272 -17.98 0.60 -31.14
N THR A 273 -18.48 -0.01 -32.21
CA THR A 273 -18.00 0.21 -33.59
C THR A 273 -18.70 1.37 -34.30
N SER A 274 -19.82 1.88 -33.79
CA SER A 274 -20.57 3.01 -34.34
C SER A 274 -21.26 3.82 -33.24
N GLY A 275 -21.64 5.07 -33.55
CA GLY A 275 -22.18 6.01 -32.56
C GLY A 275 -21.15 6.44 -31.53
N ASP A 276 -21.62 6.78 -30.32
CA ASP A 276 -20.75 7.12 -29.19
C ASP A 276 -19.87 5.93 -28.78
N ARG A 277 -18.59 6.19 -28.54
CA ARG A 277 -17.57 5.19 -28.21
C ARG A 277 -16.92 5.49 -26.86
N SER A 278 -16.28 4.49 -26.26
CA SER A 278 -15.40 4.71 -25.10
C SER A 278 -14.30 5.72 -25.44
N GLY A 279 -14.00 6.59 -24.48
CA GLY A 279 -12.85 7.52 -24.48
C GLY A 279 -12.43 7.78 -23.04
N ALA A 280 -11.73 8.87 -22.74
CA ALA A 280 -11.22 9.14 -21.39
C ALA A 280 -12.32 9.18 -20.31
N TYR A 281 -13.49 9.72 -20.62
CA TYR A 281 -14.62 9.89 -19.70
C TYR A 281 -15.63 8.74 -19.79
N LEU A 282 -15.96 8.32 -21.02
CA LEU A 282 -17.02 7.37 -21.25
C LEU A 282 -16.50 5.94 -21.27
N PHE A 283 -17.19 5.06 -20.56
CA PHE A 283 -17.09 3.61 -20.74
C PHE A 283 -18.31 3.12 -21.53
N LEU A 284 -18.13 2.80 -22.80
CA LEU A 284 -19.18 2.35 -23.71
C LEU A 284 -18.75 1.04 -24.37
N PRO A 285 -18.85 -0.09 -23.65
CA PRO A 285 -18.34 -1.35 -24.15
C PRO A 285 -19.08 -1.80 -25.42
N GLY A 286 -18.36 -2.55 -26.25
CA GLY A 286 -18.89 -3.18 -27.47
C GLY A 286 -20.02 -4.17 -27.17
N GLY A 287 -20.86 -4.44 -28.18
CA GLY A 287 -22.03 -5.33 -28.04
C GLY A 287 -21.69 -6.79 -27.68
N GLU A 288 -20.44 -7.21 -27.92
CA GLU A 288 -19.94 -8.52 -27.50
C GLU A 288 -19.78 -8.66 -25.97
N GLY A 289 -19.80 -7.54 -25.23
CA GLY A 289 -19.62 -7.54 -23.79
C GLY A 289 -18.20 -7.96 -23.35
N PRO A 290 -18.02 -8.44 -22.10
CA PRO A 290 -16.72 -8.90 -21.63
C PRO A 290 -16.30 -10.19 -22.33
N GLN A 291 -15.11 -10.20 -22.91
CA GLN A 291 -14.48 -11.36 -23.52
C GLN A 291 -13.41 -11.92 -22.59
N ALA A 292 -13.28 -13.25 -22.52
CA ALA A 292 -12.21 -13.85 -21.73
C ALA A 292 -10.83 -13.46 -22.28
N TYR A 293 -9.88 -13.16 -21.39
CA TYR A 293 -8.49 -12.99 -21.79
C TYR A 293 -7.98 -14.32 -22.37
N SER A 294 -7.48 -14.27 -23.60
CA SER A 294 -6.84 -15.40 -24.25
C SER A 294 -5.49 -14.98 -24.82
N SER A 295 -4.57 -15.94 -24.85
CA SER A 295 -3.21 -15.78 -25.40
C SER A 295 -2.87 -17.07 -26.13
N SER A 296 -2.18 -16.98 -27.26
CA SER A 296 -1.64 -18.14 -27.97
C SER A 296 -0.53 -18.83 -27.18
N GLU A 297 0.16 -18.08 -26.30
CA GLU A 297 1.19 -18.61 -25.43
C GLU A 297 0.67 -18.81 -24.00
N PRO A 298 0.81 -20.01 -23.42
CA PRO A 298 0.49 -20.24 -22.02
C PRO A 298 1.44 -19.44 -21.11
N PRO A 299 0.95 -18.93 -19.97
CA PRO A 299 1.76 -18.11 -19.09
C PRO A 299 2.93 -18.90 -18.50
N LEU A 300 4.03 -18.20 -18.24
CA LEU A 300 5.08 -18.75 -17.39
C LEU A 300 4.66 -18.58 -15.93
N ILE A 301 4.60 -19.67 -15.19
CA ILE A 301 4.24 -19.70 -13.78
C ILE A 301 5.48 -19.97 -12.95
N ARG A 302 5.66 -19.16 -11.91
CA ARG A 302 6.73 -19.31 -10.93
C ARG A 302 6.13 -19.42 -9.54
N VAL A 303 6.41 -20.52 -8.86
CA VAL A 303 6.07 -20.70 -7.45
C VAL A 303 7.33 -20.47 -6.62
N THR A 304 7.31 -19.45 -5.77
CA THR A 304 8.38 -19.14 -4.82
C THR A 304 7.97 -19.67 -3.45
N ARG A 305 8.86 -20.41 -2.79
CA ARG A 305 8.65 -20.89 -1.41
C ARG A 305 9.81 -20.50 -0.53
N GLY A 306 9.54 -19.75 0.53
CA GLY A 306 10.52 -19.41 1.55
C GLY A 306 9.91 -19.31 2.94
N PRO A 307 10.73 -19.06 3.98
CA PRO A 307 10.26 -19.04 5.36
C PRO A 307 9.45 -17.80 5.74
N ILE A 308 9.62 -16.65 5.06
CA ILE A 308 8.95 -15.38 5.37
C ILE A 308 7.72 -15.17 4.49
N PHE A 309 7.77 -15.58 3.23
CA PHE A 309 6.63 -15.57 2.34
C PHE A 309 6.77 -16.64 1.26
N SER A 310 5.63 -16.99 0.67
CA SER A 310 5.55 -17.75 -0.57
C SER A 310 4.68 -16.98 -1.57
N ASP A 311 4.95 -17.12 -2.87
CA ASP A 311 4.12 -16.51 -3.91
C ASP A 311 3.97 -17.40 -5.15
N ILE A 312 2.92 -17.13 -5.92
CA ILE A 312 2.73 -17.64 -7.28
C ILE A 312 2.70 -16.42 -8.20
N THR A 313 3.67 -16.33 -9.10
CA THR A 313 3.72 -15.32 -10.16
C THR A 313 3.34 -15.96 -11.49
N SER A 314 2.36 -15.41 -12.19
CA SER A 314 1.98 -15.77 -13.56
C SER A 314 2.31 -14.63 -14.52
N CYS A 315 3.21 -14.89 -15.47
CA CYS A 315 3.63 -13.94 -16.48
C CYS A 315 2.85 -14.19 -17.78
N PHE A 316 1.88 -13.33 -18.07
CA PHE A 316 1.14 -13.26 -19.34
C PHE A 316 1.73 -12.16 -20.25
N PRO A 317 1.41 -12.16 -21.55
CA PRO A 317 1.90 -11.11 -22.46
C PRO A 317 1.60 -9.68 -22.01
N HIS A 318 0.39 -9.40 -21.54
CA HIS A 318 -0.05 -8.03 -21.19
C HIS A 318 0.02 -7.72 -19.70
N PHE A 319 0.25 -8.73 -18.86
CA PHE A 319 0.33 -8.52 -17.43
C PHE A 319 1.14 -9.60 -16.71
N THR A 320 1.78 -9.21 -15.61
CA THR A 320 2.30 -10.16 -14.61
C THR A 320 1.42 -10.08 -13.38
N HIS A 321 0.81 -11.21 -13.00
CA HIS A 321 -0.05 -11.34 -11.82
C HIS A 321 0.69 -12.12 -10.73
N THR A 322 0.76 -11.59 -9.52
CA THR A 322 1.36 -12.28 -8.37
C THR A 322 0.35 -12.38 -7.23
N VAL A 323 0.16 -13.58 -6.68
CA VAL A 323 -0.51 -13.80 -5.40
C VAL A 323 0.54 -14.22 -4.38
N ARG A 324 0.72 -13.40 -3.34
CA ARG A 324 1.68 -13.62 -2.26
C ARG A 324 0.97 -13.89 -0.95
N LEU A 325 1.54 -14.84 -0.22
CA LEU A 325 1.16 -15.21 1.13
C LEU A 325 2.32 -14.97 2.10
N TYR A 326 2.13 -14.03 3.01
CA TYR A 326 3.09 -13.74 4.08
C TYR A 326 2.99 -14.77 5.20
N HIS A 327 4.11 -15.27 5.68
CA HIS A 327 4.20 -16.16 6.84
C HIS A 327 4.35 -15.34 8.13
N LEU A 328 3.52 -14.31 8.26
CA LEU A 328 3.48 -13.43 9.43
C LEU A 328 2.28 -13.78 10.30
N ASP A 329 2.37 -13.45 11.59
CA ASP A 329 1.19 -13.32 12.43
C ASP A 329 0.48 -11.97 12.17
N GLY A 330 -0.75 -11.82 12.67
CA GLY A 330 -1.51 -10.56 12.58
C GLY A 330 -2.25 -10.38 11.24
N HIS A 331 -2.55 -9.13 10.88
CA HIS A 331 -3.41 -8.84 9.72
C HIS A 331 -2.75 -9.15 8.38
N ALA A 332 -1.46 -8.87 8.23
CA ALA A 332 -0.72 -9.13 7.00
C ALA A 332 -0.65 -10.63 6.64
N GLY A 333 -0.64 -11.52 7.65
CA GLY A 333 -0.70 -12.97 7.44
C GLY A 333 -2.09 -13.53 7.11
N LYS A 334 -3.16 -12.75 7.31
CA LYS A 334 -4.54 -13.17 7.10
C LYS A 334 -5.13 -12.76 5.74
N SER A 335 -4.44 -11.87 5.03
CA SER A 335 -4.82 -11.44 3.68
C SER A 335 -3.86 -12.01 2.63
N LEU A 336 -4.34 -12.12 1.39
CA LEU A 336 -3.48 -12.34 0.23
C LEU A 336 -3.05 -11.00 -0.35
N GLU A 337 -1.76 -10.79 -0.54
CA GLU A 337 -1.27 -9.68 -1.35
C GLU A 337 -1.38 -10.07 -2.82
N ILE A 338 -2.06 -9.24 -3.61
CA ILE A 338 -2.18 -9.40 -5.06
C ILE A 338 -1.50 -8.22 -5.72
N SER A 339 -0.58 -8.46 -6.64
CA SER A 339 -0.01 -7.41 -7.48
C SER A 339 -0.18 -7.72 -8.96
N ASN A 340 -0.51 -6.69 -9.74
CA ASN A 340 -0.50 -6.77 -11.20
C ASN A 340 0.45 -5.72 -11.77
N MET A 341 1.36 -6.14 -12.64
CA MET A 341 2.08 -5.26 -13.55
C MET A 341 1.42 -5.33 -14.91
N VAL A 342 0.80 -4.25 -15.38
CA VAL A 342 0.01 -4.21 -16.62
C VAL A 342 0.72 -3.40 -17.69
N ASP A 343 0.77 -3.93 -18.91
CA ASP A 343 1.26 -3.25 -20.10
C ASP A 343 0.39 -3.59 -21.31
N ILE A 344 -0.51 -2.67 -21.67
CA ILE A 344 -1.46 -2.82 -22.78
C ILE A 344 -1.11 -1.90 -23.96
N ARG A 345 0.11 -1.37 -24.03
CA ARG A 345 0.50 -0.40 -25.07
C ARG A 345 0.41 -0.95 -26.49
N SER A 346 0.53 -2.27 -26.64
CA SER A 346 0.36 -3.01 -27.90
C SER A 346 -1.09 -3.08 -28.37
N GLU A 347 -2.06 -2.84 -27.50
CA GLU A 347 -3.46 -3.06 -27.78
C GLU A 347 -4.12 -1.84 -28.45
N THR A 348 -5.33 -2.04 -28.96
CA THR A 348 -6.13 -0.97 -29.55
C THR A 348 -7.59 -1.17 -29.23
N ASN A 349 -8.21 -0.15 -28.63
CA ASN A 349 -9.62 -0.16 -28.24
C ASN A 349 -9.96 -1.33 -27.31
N LYS A 350 -9.12 -1.50 -26.28
CA LYS A 350 -9.21 -2.56 -25.29
C LYS A 350 -9.14 -1.98 -23.88
N GLU A 351 -9.94 -2.56 -22.99
CA GLU A 351 -9.94 -2.23 -21.56
C GLU A 351 -9.76 -3.55 -20.79
N LEU A 352 -8.64 -3.67 -20.05
CA LEU A 352 -8.26 -4.88 -19.32
C LEU A 352 -8.93 -4.87 -17.94
N VAL A 353 -9.57 -5.99 -17.59
CA VAL A 353 -10.28 -6.14 -16.31
C VAL A 353 -9.81 -7.39 -15.58
N MET A 354 -9.65 -7.28 -14.26
CA MET A 354 -9.52 -8.41 -13.34
C MET A 354 -10.88 -8.69 -12.69
N ARG A 355 -11.36 -9.92 -12.77
CA ARG A 355 -12.62 -10.37 -12.16
C ARG A 355 -12.35 -11.47 -11.13
N LEU A 356 -12.90 -11.30 -9.94
CA LEU A 356 -13.02 -12.32 -8.91
C LEU A 356 -14.39 -12.99 -9.05
N VAL A 357 -14.41 -14.31 -9.24
CA VAL A 357 -15.63 -15.12 -9.29
C VAL A 357 -15.71 -15.98 -8.04
N THR A 358 -16.77 -15.84 -7.27
CA THR A 358 -16.88 -16.41 -5.93
C THR A 358 -18.21 -17.12 -5.70
N ASP A 359 -18.26 -17.97 -4.68
CA ASP A 359 -19.49 -18.60 -4.18
C ASP A 359 -20.18 -17.78 -3.07
N VAL A 360 -19.77 -16.52 -2.85
CA VAL A 360 -20.44 -15.62 -1.90
C VAL A 360 -21.83 -15.26 -2.45
N ALA A 361 -22.87 -15.55 -1.67
CA ALA A 361 -24.26 -15.35 -2.08
C ALA A 361 -24.70 -13.87 -1.99
N SER A 362 -24.04 -12.99 -2.74
CA SER A 362 -24.22 -11.53 -2.67
C SER A 362 -25.51 -11.02 -3.35
N GLY A 363 -26.20 -11.86 -4.13
CA GLY A 363 -27.32 -11.44 -4.96
C GLY A 363 -26.88 -10.34 -5.93
N ASN A 364 -27.67 -9.27 -6.05
CA ASN A 364 -27.31 -8.11 -6.85
C ASN A 364 -26.67 -6.97 -6.04
N ARG A 365 -26.16 -7.26 -4.83
CA ARG A 365 -25.58 -6.26 -3.93
C ARG A 365 -24.07 -6.40 -3.85
N PHE A 366 -23.38 -5.28 -3.80
CA PHE A 366 -21.96 -5.18 -3.49
C PHE A 366 -21.70 -3.81 -2.87
N TYR A 367 -20.49 -3.57 -2.37
CA TYR A 367 -20.17 -2.34 -1.65
C TYR A 367 -18.89 -1.76 -2.21
N THR A 368 -18.86 -0.44 -2.40
CA THR A 368 -17.65 0.31 -2.74
C THR A 368 -17.52 1.50 -1.82
N ASP A 369 -16.29 1.90 -1.54
CA ASP A 369 -16.02 3.05 -0.70
C ASP A 369 -16.28 4.37 -1.45
N LEU A 370 -16.50 5.43 -0.68
CA LEU A 370 -16.50 6.81 -1.13
C LEU A 370 -15.30 7.52 -0.51
N ASN A 371 -14.28 7.77 -1.33
CA ASN A 371 -13.07 8.51 -0.97
C ASN A 371 -12.31 7.95 0.23
N GLY A 372 -12.37 6.62 0.47
CA GLY A 372 -11.79 5.95 1.62
C GLY A 372 -12.40 6.35 2.97
N PHE A 373 -13.50 7.12 2.97
CA PHE A 373 -14.15 7.62 4.18
C PHE A 373 -15.25 6.68 4.66
N GLN A 374 -16.21 6.35 3.80
CA GLN A 374 -17.37 5.51 4.13
C GLN A 374 -17.61 4.46 3.06
N MET A 375 -18.29 3.37 3.43
CA MET A 375 -18.74 2.34 2.50
C MET A 375 -20.17 2.61 2.06
N GLN A 376 -20.47 2.37 0.78
CA GLN A 376 -21.82 2.53 0.24
C GLN A 376 -22.29 1.24 -0.45
N GLN A 377 -23.50 0.81 -0.09
CA GLN A 377 -24.16 -0.30 -0.78
C GLN A 377 -24.52 0.10 -2.21
N ARG A 378 -24.12 -0.73 -3.16
CA ARG A 378 -24.47 -0.67 -4.58
C ARG A 378 -25.44 -1.78 -4.91
N ARG A 379 -26.30 -1.54 -5.91
CA ARG A 379 -27.18 -2.56 -6.48
C ARG A 379 -26.97 -2.60 -7.98
N SER A 380 -26.71 -3.79 -8.49
CA SER A 380 -26.65 -4.02 -9.93
C SER A 380 -28.07 -4.14 -10.47
N LEU A 381 -28.37 -3.31 -11.46
CA LEU A 381 -29.70 -3.13 -12.03
C LEU A 381 -29.67 -3.47 -13.52
N GLU A 382 -30.31 -4.57 -13.89
CA GLU A 382 -30.40 -5.04 -15.28
C GLU A 382 -31.14 -4.04 -16.20
N LYS A 383 -32.04 -3.22 -15.62
CA LYS A 383 -32.74 -2.15 -16.36
C LYS A 383 -31.83 -1.01 -16.79
N LEU A 384 -30.62 -0.92 -16.22
CA LEU A 384 -29.61 0.07 -16.59
C LEU A 384 -28.58 -0.58 -17.53
N PRO A 385 -27.96 0.19 -18.44
CA PRO A 385 -26.90 -0.34 -19.28
C PRO A 385 -25.69 -0.78 -18.42
N LEU A 386 -24.87 -1.70 -18.95
CA LEU A 386 -23.75 -2.30 -18.23
C LEU A 386 -22.86 -1.26 -17.52
N GLN A 387 -22.42 -0.22 -18.24
CA GLN A 387 -21.52 0.80 -17.72
C GLN A 387 -22.11 1.62 -16.56
N ALA A 388 -23.43 1.68 -16.42
CA ALA A 388 -24.08 2.38 -15.30
C ALA A 388 -24.02 1.59 -13.98
N ASN A 389 -23.54 0.34 -14.02
CA ASN A 389 -23.31 -0.49 -12.84
C ASN A 389 -21.84 -0.48 -12.38
N PHE A 390 -20.98 0.31 -13.02
CA PHE A 390 -19.62 0.58 -12.56
C PHE A 390 -19.60 1.78 -11.62
N TYR A 391 -18.87 1.64 -10.51
CA TYR A 391 -18.74 2.67 -9.49
C TYR A 391 -17.25 2.88 -9.15
N PRO A 392 -16.87 4.06 -8.65
CA PRO A 392 -15.55 4.25 -8.07
C PRO A 392 -15.33 3.30 -6.88
N MET A 393 -14.14 2.74 -6.83
CA MET A 393 -13.53 2.11 -5.66
C MET A 393 -12.22 2.85 -5.43
N THR A 394 -12.16 3.71 -4.41
CA THR A 394 -10.96 4.49 -4.10
C THR A 394 -9.98 3.74 -3.22
N SER A 395 -10.44 2.85 -2.35
CA SER A 395 -9.60 2.01 -1.49
C SER A 395 -10.18 0.64 -1.15
N ALA A 396 -11.51 0.41 -1.28
CA ALA A 396 -12.10 -0.85 -0.88
C ALA A 396 -13.42 -1.18 -1.59
N ALA A 397 -13.60 -2.45 -1.91
CA ALA A 397 -14.88 -3.02 -2.30
C ALA A 397 -15.08 -4.39 -1.65
N PHE A 398 -16.32 -4.80 -1.40
CA PHE A 398 -16.57 -6.14 -0.89
C PHE A 398 -17.88 -6.76 -1.37
N LEU A 399 -17.88 -8.10 -1.36
CA LEU A 399 -19.05 -8.96 -1.47
C LEU A 399 -19.31 -9.60 -0.11
N GLN A 400 -20.57 -9.81 0.24
CA GLN A 400 -20.90 -10.51 1.48
C GLN A 400 -22.22 -11.27 1.37
N ASP A 401 -22.33 -12.31 2.20
CA ASP A 401 -23.55 -13.03 2.51
C ASP A 401 -23.74 -13.11 4.03
N ALA A 402 -24.67 -13.94 4.50
CA ALA A 402 -24.97 -14.11 5.93
C ALA A 402 -23.79 -14.71 6.74
N SER A 403 -22.85 -15.37 6.08
CA SER A 403 -21.81 -16.20 6.71
C SER A 403 -20.39 -15.75 6.42
N SER A 404 -20.17 -14.97 5.35
CA SER A 404 -18.84 -14.57 4.94
C SER A 404 -18.80 -13.22 4.22
N ARG A 405 -17.67 -12.54 4.31
CA ARG A 405 -17.32 -11.34 3.54
C ARG A 405 -16.02 -11.57 2.79
N LEU A 406 -15.99 -11.19 1.52
CA LEU A 406 -14.76 -11.10 0.73
C LEU A 406 -14.50 -9.63 0.41
N SER A 407 -13.48 -9.07 1.06
CA SER A 407 -13.05 -7.69 0.90
C SER A 407 -11.82 -7.61 0.01
N LEU A 408 -11.86 -6.74 -1.00
CA LEU A 408 -10.74 -6.37 -1.84
C LEU A 408 -10.33 -4.93 -1.50
N LEU A 409 -9.16 -4.78 -0.92
CA LEU A 409 -8.57 -3.51 -0.52
C LEU A 409 -7.52 -3.12 -1.55
N SER A 410 -7.41 -1.83 -1.87
CA SER A 410 -6.61 -1.34 -3.00
C SER A 410 -5.69 -0.19 -2.58
N ALA A 411 -4.47 -0.15 -3.13
CA ALA A 411 -3.55 0.98 -2.98
C ALA A 411 -3.83 2.12 -3.98
N GLN A 412 -4.71 1.89 -4.96
CA GLN A 412 -5.04 2.82 -6.02
C GLN A 412 -6.55 2.86 -6.30
N SER A 413 -7.03 3.99 -6.84
CA SER A 413 -8.44 4.16 -7.21
C SER A 413 -8.74 3.56 -8.58
N GLN A 414 -9.80 2.76 -8.69
CA GLN A 414 -10.23 2.08 -9.92
C GLN A 414 -11.76 2.01 -10.01
N ALA A 415 -12.27 1.69 -11.20
CA ALA A 415 -13.69 1.40 -11.36
C ALA A 415 -13.96 -0.07 -10.97
N ALA A 416 -15.03 -0.29 -10.19
CA ALA A 416 -15.46 -1.59 -9.71
C ALA A 416 -16.93 -1.88 -10.05
N ALA A 417 -17.26 -3.14 -10.32
CA ALA A 417 -18.63 -3.58 -10.55
C ALA A 417 -18.87 -5.02 -10.04
N SER A 418 -20.13 -5.33 -9.71
CA SER A 418 -20.60 -6.71 -9.49
C SER A 418 -21.72 -7.01 -10.47
N LEU A 419 -21.37 -7.38 -11.71
CA LEU A 419 -22.37 -7.53 -12.77
C LEU A 419 -23.22 -8.81 -12.64
N ARG A 420 -22.74 -9.80 -11.88
CA ARG A 420 -23.46 -11.03 -11.54
C ARG A 420 -23.27 -11.36 -10.06
N PRO A 421 -24.20 -12.10 -9.44
CA PRO A 421 -24.03 -12.56 -8.08
C PRO A 421 -22.70 -13.30 -7.87
N GLY A 422 -21.99 -12.98 -6.79
CA GLY A 422 -20.69 -13.57 -6.47
C GLY A 422 -19.51 -13.06 -7.31
N GLU A 423 -19.71 -12.15 -8.26
CA GLU A 423 -18.62 -11.57 -9.06
C GLU A 423 -18.25 -10.16 -8.58
N LEU A 424 -16.95 -9.85 -8.56
CA LEU A 424 -16.43 -8.50 -8.36
C LEU A 424 -15.34 -8.25 -9.41
N GLU A 425 -15.46 -7.18 -10.20
CA GLU A 425 -14.50 -6.86 -11.25
C GLU A 425 -13.94 -5.44 -11.14
N LEU A 426 -12.68 -5.28 -11.55
CA LEU A 426 -11.91 -4.04 -11.52
C LEU A 426 -11.30 -3.73 -12.88
N VAL A 427 -11.44 -2.49 -13.34
CA VAL A 427 -10.73 -2.00 -14.53
C VAL A 427 -9.27 -1.71 -14.17
N LEU A 428 -8.34 -2.40 -14.84
CA LEU A 428 -6.91 -2.28 -14.59
C LEU A 428 -6.27 -1.16 -15.43
N ASP A 429 -6.55 -1.15 -16.73
CA ASP A 429 -6.06 -0.13 -17.66
C ASP A 429 -6.95 -0.11 -18.92
N ARG A 430 -6.94 0.99 -19.68
CA ARG A 430 -7.73 1.16 -20.90
C ARG A 430 -6.95 1.94 -21.97
N ARG A 431 -7.03 1.46 -23.21
CA ARG A 431 -6.38 2.07 -24.38
C ARG A 431 -7.38 2.26 -25.50
N LEU A 432 -7.61 3.51 -25.89
CA LEU A 432 -8.74 3.94 -26.72
C LEU A 432 -8.27 4.93 -27.77
N GLN A 433 -8.55 4.65 -29.04
CA GLN A 433 -7.99 5.42 -30.17
C GLN A 433 -8.80 6.66 -30.56
N GLN A 434 -9.96 6.85 -29.94
CA GLN A 434 -10.89 7.92 -30.28
C GLN A 434 -11.22 8.79 -29.07
N ASP A 435 -11.55 10.04 -29.36
CA ASP A 435 -12.23 10.93 -28.42
C ASP A 435 -13.68 10.46 -28.20
N ASP A 436 -14.22 10.75 -27.01
CA ASP A 436 -15.60 10.44 -26.63
C ASP A 436 -16.54 11.65 -26.70
N ASN A 437 -16.12 12.71 -27.40
CA ASN A 437 -16.87 13.94 -27.64
C ASN A 437 -17.28 14.64 -26.33
N ARG A 438 -16.37 14.66 -25.34
CA ARG A 438 -16.52 15.45 -24.10
C ARG A 438 -15.61 16.67 -24.03
N GLY A 439 -14.89 16.97 -25.12
CA GLY A 439 -14.10 18.20 -25.28
C GLY A 439 -12.59 18.03 -25.12
N LEU A 440 -12.13 16.83 -24.77
CA LEU A 440 -10.70 16.52 -24.67
C LEU A 440 -10.01 16.60 -26.05
N GLY A 441 -10.64 16.04 -27.08
CA GLY A 441 -10.17 16.06 -28.46
C GLY A 441 -9.05 15.06 -28.75
N GLN A 442 -8.93 13.99 -27.95
CA GLN A 442 -8.00 12.89 -28.18
C GLN A 442 -8.49 11.59 -27.52
N GLY A 443 -7.94 10.45 -27.95
CA GLY A 443 -8.09 9.18 -27.25
C GLY A 443 -7.14 9.04 -26.05
N VAL A 444 -7.19 7.87 -25.41
CA VAL A 444 -6.26 7.46 -24.34
C VAL A 444 -5.24 6.51 -24.94
N THR A 445 -4.08 7.05 -25.32
CA THR A 445 -3.01 6.32 -26.03
C THR A 445 -1.63 6.47 -25.39
N ASP A 446 -1.55 7.12 -24.25
CA ASP A 446 -0.34 7.44 -23.50
C ASP A 446 0.00 6.41 -22.41
N ASN A 447 -0.65 5.23 -22.43
CA ASN A 447 -0.47 4.14 -21.45
C ASN A 447 1.01 3.85 -21.17
N LYS A 448 1.30 3.48 -19.92
CA LYS A 448 2.62 3.10 -19.41
C LYS A 448 2.51 1.79 -18.62
N PRO A 449 3.63 1.04 -18.44
CA PRO A 449 3.65 -0.07 -17.50
C PRO A 449 3.16 0.39 -16.11
N THR A 450 2.05 -0.18 -15.66
CA THR A 450 1.34 0.28 -14.45
C THR A 450 1.27 -0.84 -13.43
N ALA A 451 1.74 -0.54 -12.21
CA ALA A 451 1.69 -1.46 -11.08
C ALA A 451 0.43 -1.19 -10.25
N THR A 452 -0.29 -2.25 -9.90
CA THR A 452 -1.43 -2.20 -8.96
C THR A 452 -1.23 -3.19 -7.83
N LEU A 453 -1.64 -2.82 -6.62
CA LEU A 453 -1.47 -3.62 -5.41
C LEU A 453 -2.79 -3.71 -4.64
N TYR A 454 -3.14 -4.91 -4.18
CA TYR A 454 -4.36 -5.19 -3.46
C TYR A 454 -4.12 -6.15 -2.31
N HIS A 455 -4.96 -6.07 -1.28
CA HIS A 455 -5.12 -7.11 -0.29
C HIS A 455 -6.51 -7.75 -0.43
N LEU A 456 -6.56 -9.07 -0.60
CA LEU A 456 -7.79 -9.84 -0.60
C LEU A 456 -7.97 -10.52 0.76
N LEU A 457 -9.09 -10.24 1.42
CA LEU A 457 -9.40 -10.69 2.77
C LEU A 457 -10.73 -11.43 2.78
N LEU A 458 -10.72 -12.69 3.26
CA LEU A 458 -11.91 -13.48 3.52
C LEU A 458 -12.16 -13.54 5.02
N GLU A 459 -13.38 -13.22 5.44
CA GLU A 459 -13.79 -13.18 6.85
C GLU A 459 -15.06 -14.00 7.06
N ASP A 460 -15.12 -14.73 8.17
CA ASP A 460 -16.35 -15.30 8.69
C ASP A 460 -17.22 -14.18 9.31
N ARG A 461 -18.55 -14.28 9.17
CA ARG A 461 -19.53 -13.36 9.76
C ARG A 461 -20.49 -14.11 10.68
N GLY A 462 -20.76 -13.54 11.86
CA GLY A 462 -21.96 -13.84 12.64
C GLY A 462 -23.02 -12.82 12.25
N GLY A 463 -24.18 -13.25 11.76
CA GLY A 463 -25.19 -12.39 11.11
C GLY A 463 -25.35 -10.98 11.73
N ALA A 464 -25.37 -9.95 10.88
CA ALA A 464 -25.47 -8.57 11.32
C ALA A 464 -26.85 -8.27 11.94
N GLU A 465 -26.89 -7.54 13.05
CA GLU A 465 -28.15 -7.01 13.57
C GLU A 465 -28.64 -5.87 12.66
N GLU A 466 -29.82 -6.04 12.06
CA GLU A 466 -30.49 -4.95 11.33
C GLU A 466 -31.09 -3.96 12.34
N VAL A 467 -30.53 -2.76 12.45
CA VAL A 467 -31.11 -1.68 13.25
C VAL A 467 -32.01 -0.83 12.35
N GLY A 468 -33.32 -0.79 12.62
CA GLY A 468 -34.24 0.12 11.93
C GLY A 468 -34.46 -0.14 10.43
N GLY A 469 -34.16 -1.34 9.93
CA GLY A 469 -34.36 -1.72 8.52
C GLY A 469 -33.31 -1.18 7.54
N ALA A 470 -32.23 -0.56 8.03
CA ALA A 470 -31.08 -0.14 7.23
C ALA A 470 -29.79 -0.67 7.85
N SER A 471 -29.03 -1.48 7.10
CA SER A 471 -27.67 -1.84 7.50
C SER A 471 -26.68 -0.80 6.97
N VAL A 472 -25.98 -0.12 7.87
CA VAL A 472 -24.81 0.68 7.51
C VAL A 472 -23.61 -0.25 7.60
N GLU A 473 -23.15 -0.74 6.45
CA GLU A 473 -22.14 -1.79 6.38
C GLU A 473 -20.76 -1.15 6.30
N HIS A 474 -20.02 -1.20 7.40
CA HIS A 474 -18.63 -0.74 7.47
C HIS A 474 -17.65 -1.88 7.12
N LEU A 475 -16.40 -1.52 6.84
CA LEU A 475 -15.32 -2.51 6.84
C LEU A 475 -15.17 -3.13 8.23
N SER A 476 -14.67 -4.37 8.30
CA SER A 476 -14.24 -4.95 9.58
C SER A 476 -13.02 -4.20 10.13
N LEU A 477 -12.74 -4.39 11.41
CA LEU A 477 -11.51 -3.85 12.02
C LEU A 477 -10.25 -4.38 11.32
N LEU A 478 -10.25 -5.65 10.91
CA LEU A 478 -9.14 -6.28 10.21
C LEU A 478 -8.94 -5.67 8.82
N ALA A 479 -10.02 -5.42 8.08
CA ALA A 479 -9.98 -4.76 6.79
C ALA A 479 -9.48 -3.31 6.89
N HIS A 480 -9.86 -2.57 7.94
CA HIS A 480 -9.32 -1.22 8.20
C HIS A 480 -7.81 -1.23 8.45
N LEU A 481 -7.30 -2.15 9.26
CA LEU A 481 -5.87 -2.29 9.52
C LEU A 481 -5.08 -2.71 8.27
N ALA A 482 -5.62 -3.64 7.48
CA ALA A 482 -5.02 -4.07 6.22
C ALA A 482 -5.01 -2.94 5.17
N SER A 483 -6.09 -2.17 5.06
CA SER A 483 -6.18 -1.00 4.18
C SER A 483 -5.20 0.09 4.59
N LEU A 484 -5.10 0.38 5.90
CA LEU A 484 -4.13 1.34 6.42
C LEU A 484 -2.69 0.92 6.10
N SER A 485 -2.34 -0.36 6.30
CA SER A 485 -1.01 -0.86 6.00
C SER A 485 -0.68 -0.83 4.50
N LEU A 486 -1.69 -1.03 3.65
CA LEU A 486 -1.56 -0.98 2.19
C LEU A 486 -1.35 0.45 1.69
N SER A 487 -2.12 1.42 2.20
CA SER A 487 -2.01 2.83 1.80
C SER A 487 -0.79 3.55 2.41
N HIS A 488 -0.27 3.06 3.54
CA HIS A 488 0.87 3.65 4.25
C HIS A 488 1.95 2.60 4.55
N PRO A 489 2.64 2.07 3.53
CA PRO A 489 3.67 1.04 3.70
C PRO A 489 4.89 1.59 4.47
N PRO A 490 5.72 0.72 5.09
CA PRO A 490 6.97 1.15 5.71
C PRO A 490 7.89 1.81 4.68
N ILE A 491 8.61 2.86 5.08
CA ILE A 491 9.56 3.56 4.21
C ILE A 491 10.99 3.23 4.65
N THR A 492 11.79 2.72 3.72
CA THR A 492 13.16 2.27 3.99
C THR A 492 14.19 3.30 3.51
N MET A 493 15.14 3.58 4.38
CA MET A 493 16.28 4.46 4.13
C MET A 493 17.58 3.72 4.48
N VAL A 494 18.67 4.10 3.83
CA VAL A 494 19.97 3.45 3.99
C VAL A 494 21.02 4.49 4.36
N GLY A 495 21.80 4.19 5.39
CA GLY A 495 22.93 5.00 5.84
C GLY A 495 24.19 4.78 5.00
N PRO A 496 25.28 5.50 5.30
CA PRO A 496 26.53 5.34 4.59
C PRO A 496 27.15 3.96 4.87
N GLY A 497 27.98 3.48 3.94
CA GLY A 497 28.75 2.23 4.10
C GLY A 497 30.23 2.48 4.31
N ASP A 498 30.60 3.58 4.97
CA ASP A 498 31.98 3.97 5.22
C ASP A 498 32.55 3.42 6.55
N GLY A 499 31.89 2.43 7.15
CA GLY A 499 32.33 1.76 8.39
C GLY A 499 32.20 2.62 9.66
N GLN A 500 31.84 3.90 9.55
CA GLN A 500 31.55 4.72 10.72
C GLN A 500 30.10 4.49 11.16
N LEU A 501 29.90 3.46 11.98
CA LEU A 501 28.68 3.31 12.78
C LEU A 501 28.56 4.48 13.75
N ARG A 502 27.96 5.59 13.28
CA ARG A 502 27.50 6.65 14.20
C ARG A 502 26.54 6.01 15.20
N LYS A 503 26.56 6.49 16.45
CA LYS A 503 25.60 6.04 17.46
C LYS A 503 24.21 6.54 17.08
N LEU A 504 23.46 5.70 16.37
CA LEU A 504 22.07 5.94 16.02
C LEU A 504 21.18 5.34 17.12
N ARG A 505 20.12 6.05 17.47
CA ARG A 505 19.09 5.60 18.41
C ARG A 505 17.75 5.51 17.67
N PRO A 506 16.98 4.43 17.82
CA PRO A 506 15.60 4.39 17.33
C PRO A 506 14.78 5.55 17.89
N PHE A 507 13.84 6.03 17.09
CA PHE A 507 12.92 7.10 17.47
C PHE A 507 11.49 6.55 17.54
N GLN A 508 10.73 6.93 18.56
CA GLN A 508 9.32 6.62 18.71
C GLN A 508 8.58 7.90 19.07
N ALA A 509 7.54 8.23 18.29
CA ALA A 509 6.69 9.38 18.59
C ALA A 509 5.54 9.02 19.55
N LEU A 510 5.18 7.74 19.66
CA LEU A 510 4.09 7.25 20.51
C LEU A 510 4.60 6.12 21.42
N HIS A 511 4.13 6.09 22.66
CA HIS A 511 4.45 5.03 23.61
C HIS A 511 3.71 3.71 23.30
N SER A 512 2.48 3.80 22.79
CA SER A 512 1.64 2.65 22.41
C SER A 512 0.86 2.94 21.13
N SER A 513 0.30 1.89 20.52
CA SER A 513 -0.60 2.05 19.37
C SER A 513 -1.82 2.89 19.76
N LEU A 514 -2.30 3.72 18.84
CA LEU A 514 -3.62 4.33 18.99
C LEU A 514 -4.72 3.25 18.89
N PRO A 515 -5.94 3.50 19.38
CA PRO A 515 -7.07 2.61 19.19
C PRO A 515 -7.22 2.18 17.73
N CYS A 516 -7.62 0.92 17.49
CA CYS A 516 -7.64 0.34 16.15
C CYS A 516 -8.57 1.06 15.16
N ASP A 517 -9.59 1.74 15.68
CA ASP A 517 -10.57 2.54 14.96
C ASP A 517 -10.13 4.01 14.81
N LEU A 518 -9.06 4.45 15.48
CA LEU A 518 -8.57 5.83 15.41
C LEU A 518 -7.42 5.95 14.42
N HIS A 519 -7.58 6.86 13.45
CA HIS A 519 -6.58 7.13 12.43
C HIS A 519 -6.06 8.56 12.47
N LEU A 520 -4.74 8.72 12.47
CA LEU A 520 -4.06 10.00 12.37
C LEU A 520 -4.04 10.49 10.92
N LEU A 521 -5.07 11.24 10.52
CA LEU A 521 -5.18 11.80 9.16
C LEU A 521 -4.13 12.87 8.86
N ASN A 522 -3.77 13.68 9.87
CA ASN A 522 -2.80 14.74 9.67
C ASN A 522 -2.09 15.13 10.96
N LEU A 523 -0.77 15.30 10.86
CA LEU A 523 0.04 15.97 11.86
C LEU A 523 1.03 16.90 11.13
N ARG A 524 0.70 18.19 11.01
CA ARG A 524 1.51 19.15 10.23
C ARG A 524 1.77 20.44 10.98
N THR A 525 3.00 20.94 10.92
CA THR A 525 3.32 22.30 11.39
C THR A 525 2.58 23.34 10.56
N LEU A 526 2.01 24.36 11.22
CA LEU A 526 1.31 25.48 10.59
C LEU A 526 2.28 26.60 10.19
N GLU A 527 1.85 27.50 9.32
CA GLU A 527 2.61 28.68 8.90
C GLU A 527 2.69 29.72 10.02
N ASP A 528 3.83 30.41 10.15
CA ASP A 528 3.93 31.55 11.04
C ASP A 528 3.08 32.71 10.50
N PRO A 529 2.13 33.26 11.28
CA PRO A 529 1.28 34.36 10.84
C PRO A 529 2.04 35.67 10.63
N LYS A 530 3.25 35.81 11.19
CA LYS A 530 4.09 37.02 11.07
C LYS A 530 5.12 36.91 9.96
N GLU A 531 5.51 35.70 9.57
CA GLU A 531 6.56 35.46 8.58
C GLU A 531 6.16 34.36 7.59
N ALA A 532 5.58 34.78 6.46
CA ALA A 532 5.12 33.88 5.42
C ALA A 532 6.25 32.95 4.92
N GLY A 533 5.90 31.69 4.65
CA GLY A 533 6.83 30.65 4.24
C GLY A 533 7.68 30.07 5.36
N THR A 534 7.42 30.40 6.63
CA THR A 534 8.12 29.82 7.78
C THR A 534 7.20 28.94 8.65
N PRO A 535 7.76 27.93 9.35
CA PRO A 535 7.01 27.13 10.31
C PRO A 535 6.76 27.89 11.62
N SER A 536 5.51 27.87 12.09
CA SER A 536 5.10 28.31 13.43
C SER A 536 5.40 27.26 14.52
N GLN A 537 5.03 27.58 15.77
CA GLN A 537 5.03 26.61 16.88
C GLN A 537 3.79 25.71 16.92
N GLU A 538 2.74 26.08 16.18
CA GLU A 538 1.48 25.34 16.15
C GLU A 538 1.53 24.20 15.13
N VAL A 539 0.81 23.14 15.47
CA VAL A 539 0.67 21.92 14.68
C VAL A 539 -0.83 21.66 14.49
N ALA A 540 -1.24 21.34 13.28
CA ALA A 540 -2.55 20.77 13.04
C ALA A 540 -2.54 19.29 13.38
N LEU A 541 -3.51 18.86 14.18
CA LEU A 541 -3.80 17.46 14.45
C LEU A 541 -5.20 17.14 13.93
N LEU A 542 -5.30 16.23 12.96
CA LEU A 542 -6.58 15.72 12.47
C LEU A 542 -6.68 14.23 12.76
N LEU A 543 -7.78 13.85 13.42
CA LEU A 543 -8.08 12.48 13.82
C LEU A 543 -9.39 12.04 13.17
N HIS A 544 -9.42 10.82 12.63
CA HIS A 544 -10.64 10.18 12.14
C HIS A 544 -10.92 8.95 12.97
N ARG A 545 -12.08 8.89 13.62
CA ARG A 545 -12.56 7.67 14.24
C ARG A 545 -13.42 6.90 13.25
N LYS A 546 -12.93 5.77 12.77
CA LYS A 546 -13.56 4.94 11.74
C LYS A 546 -14.72 4.13 12.34
N GLY A 547 -15.87 4.13 11.68
CA GLY A 547 -16.90 3.12 11.92
C GLY A 547 -16.43 1.75 11.40
N PHE A 548 -16.71 0.68 12.14
CA PHE A 548 -16.36 -0.68 11.77
C PHE A 548 -17.50 -1.66 12.05
N ASP A 549 -17.55 -2.75 11.29
CA ASP A 549 -18.55 -3.80 11.45
C ASP A 549 -18.15 -4.77 12.56
N CYS A 550 -19.03 -4.92 13.56
CA CYS A 550 -18.85 -5.80 14.70
C CYS A 550 -19.25 -7.26 14.43
N SER A 551 -19.86 -7.56 13.27
CA SER A 551 -20.28 -8.93 12.87
C SER A 551 -19.11 -9.90 12.68
N SER A 552 -17.88 -9.38 12.60
CA SER A 552 -16.64 -10.13 12.54
C SER A 552 -15.70 -9.68 13.66
N ILE A 553 -15.47 -10.54 14.66
CA ILE A 553 -14.47 -10.28 15.71
C ILE A 553 -13.11 -10.79 15.22
N PRO A 554 -12.05 -9.96 15.18
CA PRO A 554 -10.74 -10.43 14.75
C PRO A 554 -10.16 -11.47 15.72
N THR A 555 -9.77 -12.65 15.21
CA THR A 555 -9.12 -13.71 16.00
C THR A 555 -7.75 -14.11 15.44
N PRO A 556 -6.63 -13.94 16.15
CA PRO A 556 -6.51 -13.33 17.48
C PRO A 556 -6.82 -11.82 17.46
N PRO A 557 -7.10 -11.22 18.64
CA PRO A 557 -7.22 -9.78 18.81
C PRO A 557 -6.04 -9.02 18.17
N PRO A 558 -6.28 -7.86 17.53
CA PRO A 558 -5.20 -6.97 17.13
C PRO A 558 -4.41 -6.45 18.34
N ALA A 559 -3.21 -5.93 18.08
CA ALA A 559 -2.31 -5.40 19.11
C ALA A 559 -2.74 -4.03 19.67
N CYS A 560 -3.74 -3.38 19.06
CA CYS A 560 -4.34 -2.13 19.52
C CYS A 560 -5.62 -2.40 20.31
N SER A 561 -5.99 -1.46 21.17
CA SER A 561 -7.27 -1.49 21.87
C SER A 561 -8.41 -1.05 20.95
N TRP A 562 -9.63 -1.46 21.27
CA TRP A 562 -10.85 -0.86 20.73
C TRP A 562 -11.85 -0.79 21.87
N ASN A 563 -11.79 0.29 22.64
CA ASN A 563 -12.74 0.50 23.73
C ASN A 563 -13.83 1.39 23.14
N GLY A 564 -15.09 0.97 23.18
CA GLY A 564 -16.25 1.78 22.77
C GLY A 564 -16.51 2.99 23.67
N LEU A 565 -15.46 3.55 24.27
CA LEU A 565 -15.47 4.79 25.01
C LEU A 565 -15.37 5.93 24.00
N ASP A 566 -16.32 6.85 24.05
CA ASP A 566 -16.34 8.02 23.17
C ASP A 566 -15.30 9.08 23.58
N GLU A 567 -14.89 9.08 24.84
CA GLU A 567 -13.90 10.00 25.41
C GLU A 567 -12.47 9.43 25.35
N LEU A 568 -11.55 10.22 24.78
CA LEU A 568 -10.13 9.88 24.63
C LEU A 568 -9.25 10.98 25.20
N ASP A 569 -8.28 10.61 26.04
CA ASP A 569 -7.22 11.52 26.50
C ASP A 569 -6.14 11.62 25.41
N LEU A 570 -6.08 12.76 24.73
CA LEU A 570 -5.12 12.96 23.65
C LEU A 570 -3.69 13.18 24.13
N ASP A 571 -3.47 13.68 25.36
CA ASP A 571 -2.13 13.84 25.92
C ASP A 571 -1.51 12.46 26.18
N ASP A 572 -2.29 11.56 26.79
CA ASP A 572 -1.86 10.19 27.06
C ASP A 572 -1.64 9.39 25.77
N LEU A 573 -2.51 9.54 24.78
CA LEU A 573 -2.39 8.84 23.49
C LEU A 573 -1.15 9.25 22.70
N PHE A 574 -0.76 10.52 22.79
CA PHE A 574 0.38 11.06 22.03
C PHE A 574 1.69 11.13 22.83
N ALA A 575 1.69 10.73 24.11
CA ALA A 575 2.91 10.61 24.90
C ALA A 575 3.98 9.78 24.16
N PRO A 576 5.26 10.20 24.13
CA PRO A 576 5.86 11.28 24.93
C PRO A 576 5.76 12.69 24.31
N LEU A 577 4.98 12.91 23.24
CA LEU A 577 4.71 14.25 22.74
C LEU A 577 3.83 14.98 23.76
N GLN A 578 4.38 15.99 24.44
CA GLN A 578 3.64 16.79 25.40
C GLN A 578 2.93 17.94 24.70
N PHE A 579 1.62 18.10 24.91
CA PHE A 579 0.87 19.23 24.40
C PHE A 579 0.79 20.33 25.47
N ARG A 580 1.29 21.52 25.13
CA ARG A 580 1.13 22.74 25.92
C ARG A 580 -0.29 23.30 25.80
N SER A 581 -0.85 23.24 24.59
CA SER A 581 -2.24 23.62 24.34
C SER A 581 -2.84 22.80 23.23
N LEU A 582 -4.14 22.53 23.36
CA LEU A 582 -4.96 21.80 22.40
C LEU A 582 -6.25 22.60 22.19
N ARG A 583 -6.53 23.01 20.95
CA ARG A 583 -7.72 23.82 20.64
C ARG A 583 -8.48 23.22 19.47
N ARG A 584 -9.76 22.91 19.67
CA ARG A 584 -10.61 22.41 18.58
C ARG A 584 -10.82 23.47 17.51
N SER A 585 -10.87 23.04 16.25
CA SER A 585 -11.02 23.91 15.09
C SER A 585 -11.83 23.21 13.99
N GLY A 586 -12.29 23.98 12.99
CA GLY A 586 -12.82 23.38 11.76
C GLY A 586 -11.73 22.63 10.98
N LEU A 587 -12.12 21.74 10.07
CA LEU A 587 -11.17 20.89 9.30
C LEU A 587 -10.12 21.67 8.50
N THR A 588 -10.43 22.91 8.08
CA THR A 588 -9.50 23.80 7.38
C THR A 588 -8.59 24.61 8.29
N LEU A 589 -8.85 24.59 9.60
CA LEU A 589 -8.14 25.33 10.65
C LEU A 589 -8.29 26.86 10.56
N LEU A 590 -9.25 27.34 9.76
CA LEU A 590 -9.52 28.76 9.55
C LEU A 590 -10.55 29.33 10.54
N ARG A 591 -11.25 28.45 11.26
CA ARG A 591 -12.24 28.83 12.27
C ARG A 591 -11.86 28.15 13.57
N ASP A 592 -11.55 28.94 14.59
CA ASP A 592 -11.48 28.42 15.95
C ASP A 592 -12.91 28.14 16.42
N HIS A 593 -13.11 27.07 17.21
CA HIS A 593 -14.36 26.90 17.92
C HIS A 593 -14.40 27.85 19.12
N ASP A 594 -15.57 28.41 19.42
CA ASP A 594 -15.76 29.44 20.47
C ASP A 594 -15.50 28.91 21.91
N GLN A 595 -15.23 27.62 22.09
CA GLN A 595 -14.90 27.03 23.40
C GLN A 595 -13.39 26.77 23.51
N PRO A 596 -12.68 27.42 24.45
CA PRO A 596 -11.33 27.04 24.81
C PRO A 596 -11.40 25.74 25.62
N ASP A 597 -11.19 24.61 24.94
CA ASP A 597 -10.98 23.34 25.64
C ASP A 597 -9.63 23.39 26.36
N SER A 598 -9.61 23.03 27.65
CA SER A 598 -8.35 22.91 28.39
C SER A 598 -7.54 21.74 27.81
N ALA A 599 -6.21 21.86 27.79
CA ALA A 599 -5.30 20.85 27.23
C ALA A 599 -5.52 19.42 27.78
N HIS A 600 -6.10 19.30 28.98
CA HIS A 600 -6.19 18.05 29.75
C HIS A 600 -7.60 17.46 29.84
N GLN A 601 -8.53 17.86 28.96
CA GLN A 601 -9.89 17.31 28.97
C GLN A 601 -10.03 16.22 27.92
N ALA A 602 -10.58 15.06 28.34
CA ALA A 602 -10.89 13.96 27.44
C ALA A 602 -11.79 14.46 26.29
N GLN A 603 -11.45 14.08 25.07
CA GLN A 603 -12.11 14.54 23.85
C GLN A 603 -13.12 13.50 23.39
N GLU A 604 -14.36 13.93 23.17
CA GLU A 604 -15.40 13.09 22.57
C GLU A 604 -15.14 12.97 21.05
N LEU A 605 -14.80 11.78 20.59
CA LEU A 605 -14.64 11.45 19.17
C LEU A 605 -15.61 10.32 18.80
N ARG A 606 -16.66 10.61 18.03
CA ARG A 606 -17.65 9.59 17.65
C ARG A 606 -17.24 8.82 16.40
N PRO A 607 -17.70 7.57 16.23
CA PRO A 607 -17.50 6.83 14.98
C PRO A 607 -17.99 7.62 13.76
N MET A 608 -17.22 7.57 12.68
CA MET A 608 -17.41 8.30 11.43
C MET A 608 -17.23 9.82 11.53
N GLU A 609 -16.57 10.34 12.58
CA GLU A 609 -16.23 11.76 12.70
C GLU A 609 -14.74 12.02 12.44
N ILE A 610 -14.48 13.18 11.83
CA ILE A 610 -13.13 13.77 11.73
C ILE A 610 -13.09 15.00 12.62
N SER A 611 -12.17 15.00 13.58
CA SER A 611 -11.91 16.14 14.46
C SER A 611 -10.58 16.79 14.12
N ALA A 612 -10.54 18.12 14.15
CA ALA A 612 -9.35 18.91 13.90
C ALA A 612 -9.01 19.77 15.10
N PHE A 613 -7.71 19.83 15.42
CA PHE A 613 -7.17 20.58 16.54
C PHE A 613 -5.95 21.39 16.11
N ARG A 614 -5.78 22.57 16.71
CA ARG A 614 -4.55 23.35 16.70
C ARG A 614 -3.81 23.07 18.00
N VAL A 615 -2.59 22.57 17.89
CA VAL A 615 -1.81 22.03 19.01
C VAL A 615 -0.49 22.78 19.11
N GLU A 616 -0.17 23.29 20.29
CA GLU A 616 1.20 23.65 20.64
C GLU A 616 1.80 22.49 21.44
N ILE A 617 2.80 21.80 20.89
CA ILE A 617 3.56 20.80 21.64
C ILE A 617 4.72 21.48 22.40
N ASP A 618 5.32 20.87 23.42
CA ASP A 618 6.51 21.36 24.14
C ASP A 618 7.87 21.02 23.49
#